data_AF-A0A2I0F3R9-F1
#
_entry.id   AF-A0A2I0F3R9-F1
#
_cell.length_a   1.000
_cell.length_b   1.000
_cell.length_c   1.000
_cell.angle_alpha   90.00
_cell.angle_beta   90.00
_cell.angle_gamma   90.00
#
_symmetry.space_group_name_H-M   'P 1'
#
loop_
_entity.id
_entity.type
_entity.pdbx_description
1 polymer ?
#
loop_
_entity_poly.entity_id
_entity_poly.type
_entity_poly.pdbx_seq_one_letter_code
_entity_poly.pdbx_strand_id
1 'polypeptide(L)'
;MGGTSGQFTIKQDYKPRAPIDIQLGAGFEVDFNDIKFETGLASYEGRQVLLYIKDHSYGNKLEQAIEDGKSGNRYHVADCSKLEEMRKKGRLERYVVTNKLDGIFKISRGSTENRETQEGESKLQICQFCLDAINYQGFKNIPRGPKRQSFVATFNLSDFFDTYSSFFKFMPSGIADNQKESYSDDWKQVSNSVKEKYQFICQQCGVDLNSNKRLLQTHHKNGVKTDNTDVNLTPLCADCHRKQPFHTHLFVAHKDTKSINHLRQEQGLNTKENWRDIYLLADPGMFGVINMLESHHLPMPDVGLEVTNEQHEVVSELELAWPLKKVGVAVDKDSAVAASKVGWKVFSMRHALSQFDILSRKLR
;
A
#
# COMPACT_ATOMS: atom_id res chain seq x y z
N MET A 1 42.34 30.83 24.92
CA MET A 1 41.37 29.77 24.53
C MET A 1 40.06 30.45 24.19
N GLY A 2 39.82 30.74 22.92
CA GLY A 2 38.57 31.34 22.44
C GLY A 2 37.85 30.33 21.57
N GLY A 3 36.80 29.71 22.11
CA GLY A 3 35.96 28.76 21.37
C GLY A 3 35.09 29.50 20.37
N THR A 4 35.26 29.21 19.09
CA THR A 4 34.39 29.66 18.02
C THR A 4 33.04 28.94 18.13
N SER A 5 31.99 29.72 18.40
CA SER A 5 30.60 29.29 18.33
C SER A 5 30.22 29.01 16.87
N GLY A 6 30.25 27.73 16.48
CA GLY A 6 29.74 27.28 15.19
C GLY A 6 28.23 27.51 15.12
N GLN A 7 27.79 28.45 14.27
CA GLN A 7 26.39 28.60 13.89
C GLN A 7 25.99 27.40 13.03
N PHE A 8 25.28 26.45 13.62
CA PHE A 8 24.60 25.39 12.89
C PHE A 8 23.38 25.98 12.18
N THR A 9 23.48 26.20 10.86
CA THR A 9 22.32 26.52 10.04
C THR A 9 21.61 25.21 9.67
N ILE A 10 20.56 24.85 10.41
CA ILE A 10 19.66 23.77 10.01
C ILE A 10 18.91 24.26 8.76
N LYS A 11 19.37 23.88 7.57
CA LYS A 11 18.55 23.97 6.36
C LYS A 11 17.48 22.88 6.44
N GLN A 12 16.39 23.17 7.15
CA GLN A 12 15.17 22.40 6.98
C GLN A 12 14.60 22.78 5.61
N ASP A 13 14.66 21.88 4.64
CA ASP A 13 13.81 21.94 3.45
C ASP A 13 12.37 21.70 3.90
N TYR A 14 11.75 22.71 4.51
CA TYR A 14 10.33 22.70 4.85
C TYR A 14 9.54 22.79 3.55
N LYS A 15 9.06 21.66 3.05
CA LYS A 15 7.99 21.65 2.05
C LYS A 15 6.66 21.90 2.78
N PRO A 16 5.96 23.02 2.52
CA PRO A 16 4.66 23.26 3.11
C PRO A 16 3.72 22.09 2.77
N ARG A 17 3.05 21.54 3.79
CA ARG A 17 1.98 20.55 3.56
C ARG A 17 0.85 21.24 2.79
N ALA A 18 0.31 20.57 1.76
CA ALA A 18 -0.81 21.15 1.03
C ALA A 18 -2.01 21.32 1.98
N PRO A 19 -2.88 22.34 1.80
CA PRO A 19 -4.02 22.57 2.69
C PRO A 19 -4.89 21.32 2.92
N ILE A 20 -5.07 20.51 1.88
CA ILE A 20 -5.80 19.24 1.94
C ILE A 20 -5.13 18.19 2.86
N ASP A 21 -3.79 18.17 2.94
CA ASP A 21 -3.06 17.24 3.81
C ASP A 21 -3.28 17.58 5.30
N ILE A 22 -3.46 18.86 5.62
CA ILE A 22 -3.78 19.33 6.97
C ILE A 22 -5.22 18.95 7.33
N GLN A 23 -6.17 19.16 6.41
CA GLN A 23 -7.58 18.82 6.62
C GLN A 23 -7.79 17.32 6.80
N LEU A 24 -7.18 16.48 5.95
CA LEU A 24 -7.27 15.03 6.08
C LEU A 24 -6.69 14.51 7.40
N GLY A 25 -5.65 15.19 7.93
CA GLY A 25 -5.08 14.89 9.24
C GLY A 25 -6.06 15.17 10.38
N ALA A 26 -6.88 16.22 10.29
CA ALA A 26 -7.93 16.50 11.28
C ALA A 26 -9.13 15.54 11.15
N GLY A 27 -9.36 15.05 9.93
CA GLY A 27 -10.54 14.30 9.54
C GLY A 27 -11.74 15.23 9.31
N PHE A 28 -12.43 15.06 8.19
CA PHE A 28 -13.60 15.89 7.85
C PHE A 28 -14.63 15.10 7.03
N GLU A 29 -15.87 15.59 7.03
CA GLU A 29 -16.95 15.04 6.22
C GLU A 29 -16.78 15.50 4.77
N VAL A 30 -16.94 14.56 3.83
CA VAL A 30 -16.91 14.82 2.39
C VAL A 30 -18.12 14.17 1.74
N ASP A 31 -18.54 14.71 0.60
CA ASP A 31 -19.48 14.00 -0.26
C ASP A 31 -18.84 12.67 -0.68
N PHE A 32 -19.55 11.56 -0.44
CA PHE A 32 -19.02 10.25 -0.75
C PHE A 32 -18.74 10.08 -2.25
N ASN A 33 -19.44 10.80 -3.13
CA ASN A 33 -19.24 10.76 -4.58
C ASN A 33 -17.84 11.26 -5.00
N ASP A 34 -17.19 12.05 -4.15
CA ASP A 34 -15.83 12.53 -4.38
C ASP A 34 -14.77 11.47 -4.06
N ILE A 35 -15.14 10.43 -3.30
CA ILE A 35 -14.25 9.30 -3.01
C ILE A 35 -14.14 8.41 -4.24
N LYS A 36 -12.90 8.16 -4.67
CA LYS A 36 -12.58 7.29 -5.80
C LYS A 36 -11.96 5.99 -5.32
N PHE A 37 -12.29 4.91 -6.02
CA PHE A 37 -11.80 3.55 -5.74
C PHE A 37 -11.13 2.92 -6.97
N GLU A 38 -10.52 3.74 -7.83
CA GLU A 38 -9.98 3.29 -9.13
C GLU A 38 -8.90 2.21 -8.98
N THR A 39 -8.00 2.38 -8.01
CA THR A 39 -6.95 1.39 -7.67
C THR A 39 -7.47 0.22 -6.83
N GLY A 40 -8.74 0.25 -6.41
CA GLY A 40 -9.34 -0.66 -5.43
C GLY A 40 -9.30 -0.16 -3.98
N LEU A 41 -8.54 0.90 -3.72
CA LEU A 41 -8.44 1.54 -2.41
C LEU A 41 -9.13 2.90 -2.41
N ALA A 42 -9.64 3.30 -1.24
CA ALA A 42 -10.34 4.58 -1.07
C ALA A 42 -9.37 5.76 -1.22
N SER A 43 -9.67 6.69 -2.12
CA SER A 43 -8.87 7.89 -2.34
C SER A 43 -9.74 9.14 -2.45
N TYR A 44 -9.23 10.26 -1.97
CA TYR A 44 -9.85 11.57 -2.08
C TYR A 44 -8.81 12.56 -2.61
N GLU A 45 -9.10 13.26 -3.71
CA GLU A 45 -8.14 14.14 -4.40
C GLU A 45 -6.76 13.47 -4.67
N GLY A 46 -6.79 12.19 -5.01
CA GLY A 46 -5.59 11.37 -5.28
C GLY A 46 -4.82 10.90 -4.04
N ARG A 47 -5.23 11.29 -2.83
CA ARG A 47 -4.61 10.84 -1.57
C ARG A 47 -5.34 9.62 -1.04
N GLN A 48 -4.60 8.66 -0.53
CA GLN A 48 -5.18 7.51 0.14
C GLN A 48 -5.87 7.95 1.44
N VAL A 49 -7.11 7.52 1.64
CA VAL A 49 -7.92 7.86 2.82
C VAL A 49 -8.53 6.62 3.46
N LEU A 50 -8.92 6.80 4.71
CA LEU A 50 -9.72 5.90 5.52
C LEU A 50 -11.09 6.52 5.70
N LEU A 51 -12.12 5.69 5.69
CA LEU A 51 -13.52 6.10 5.87
C LEU A 51 -14.05 5.53 7.16
N TYR A 52 -14.69 6.34 7.99
CA TYR A 52 -15.32 5.85 9.22
C TYR A 52 -16.53 6.69 9.61
N ILE A 53 -17.40 6.16 10.49
CA ILE A 53 -18.55 6.90 11.02
C ILE A 53 -18.21 7.40 12.42
N LYS A 54 -18.17 8.73 12.59
CA LYS A 54 -17.87 9.39 13.87
C LYS A 54 -18.94 9.10 14.93
N ASP A 55 -20.21 9.04 14.53
CA ASP A 55 -21.36 8.86 15.44
C ASP A 55 -21.43 7.45 16.07
N HIS A 56 -21.37 7.42 17.40
CA HIS A 56 -21.49 6.27 18.30
C HIS A 56 -22.61 6.47 19.33
N SER A 57 -23.67 7.21 18.96
CA SER A 57 -24.77 7.58 19.87
C SER A 57 -25.65 6.44 20.37
N TYR A 58 -25.60 5.26 19.75
CA TYR A 58 -26.44 4.13 20.12
C TYR A 58 -25.99 3.47 21.45
N GLY A 59 -26.86 3.50 22.47
CA GLY A 59 -26.61 2.82 23.75
C GLY A 59 -25.36 3.33 24.47
N ASN A 60 -24.55 2.41 24.99
CA ASN A 60 -23.24 2.66 25.62
C ASN A 60 -22.06 2.44 24.65
N LYS A 61 -22.31 2.54 23.33
CA LYS A 61 -21.32 2.21 22.30
C LYS A 61 -20.11 3.15 22.32
N LEU A 62 -20.30 4.42 22.68
CA LEU A 62 -19.20 5.37 22.82
C LEU A 62 -18.20 4.89 23.87
N GLU A 63 -18.68 4.57 25.08
CA GLU A 63 -17.85 4.13 26.20
C GLU A 63 -17.12 2.83 25.86
N GLN A 64 -17.84 1.84 25.31
CA GLN A 64 -17.24 0.56 24.91
C GLN A 64 -16.19 0.74 23.80
N ALA A 65 -16.43 1.62 22.82
CA ALA A 65 -15.48 1.88 21.76
C ALA A 65 -14.21 2.58 22.28
N ILE A 66 -14.33 3.50 23.24
CA ILE A 66 -13.17 4.13 23.87
C ILE A 66 -12.34 3.09 24.62
N GLU A 67 -12.99 2.14 25.31
CA GLU A 67 -12.32 1.11 26.09
C GLU A 67 -11.59 0.07 25.21
N ASP A 68 -12.26 -0.51 24.21
CA ASP A 68 -11.74 -1.67 23.49
C ASP A 68 -11.51 -1.48 21.98
N GLY A 69 -12.07 -0.41 21.38
CA GLY A 69 -12.11 -0.16 19.93
C GLY A 69 -12.91 -1.18 19.09
N LYS A 70 -12.97 -2.44 19.53
CA LYS A 70 -13.68 -3.57 18.93
C LYS A 70 -15.19 -3.35 18.91
N SER A 71 -15.75 -2.70 19.92
CA SER A 71 -17.18 -2.44 20.05
C SER A 71 -17.63 -1.22 19.24
N GLY A 72 -16.68 -0.43 18.71
CA GLY A 72 -16.94 0.74 17.87
C GLY A 72 -17.46 0.44 16.47
N ASN A 73 -17.66 1.47 15.66
CA ASN A 73 -17.82 1.33 14.22
C ASN A 73 -16.50 0.83 13.58
N ARG A 74 -16.56 0.35 12.35
CA ARG A 74 -15.35 -0.07 11.61
C ARG A 74 -14.90 1.06 10.69
N TYR A 75 -13.60 1.15 10.46
CA TYR A 75 -13.07 1.97 9.38
C TYR A 75 -12.89 1.14 8.10
N HIS A 76 -12.92 1.81 6.95
CA HIS A 76 -12.89 1.21 5.63
C HIS A 76 -11.74 1.77 4.81
N VAL A 77 -11.12 0.89 4.00
CA VAL A 77 -9.96 1.21 3.16
C VAL A 77 -10.21 0.93 1.68
N ALA A 78 -11.30 0.23 1.34
CA ALA A 78 -11.60 -0.28 0.01
C ALA A 78 -13.11 -0.30 -0.23
N ASP A 79 -13.53 -0.33 -1.50
CA ASP A 79 -14.92 -0.45 -1.94
C ASP A 79 -15.44 -1.85 -1.59
N CYS A 80 -16.11 -1.97 -0.45
CA CYS A 80 -16.56 -3.25 0.09
C CYS A 80 -18.08 -3.38 0.13
N SER A 81 -18.56 -4.62 0.29
CA SER A 81 -19.99 -4.93 0.34
C SER A 81 -20.75 -4.14 1.40
N LYS A 82 -20.10 -3.76 2.51
CA LYS A 82 -20.72 -2.91 3.54
C LYS A 82 -20.90 -1.47 3.08
N LEU A 83 -19.94 -0.89 2.36
CA LEU A 83 -20.12 0.44 1.76
C LEU A 83 -21.19 0.40 0.66
N GLU A 84 -21.25 -0.69 -0.12
CA GLU A 84 -22.31 -0.88 -1.12
C GLU A 84 -23.70 -0.97 -0.47
N GLU A 85 -23.84 -1.69 0.66
CA GLU A 85 -25.08 -1.74 1.44
C GLU A 85 -25.48 -0.35 1.94
N MET A 86 -24.52 0.43 2.46
CA MET A 86 -24.75 1.79 2.94
C MET A 86 -25.13 2.75 1.81
N ARG A 87 -24.54 2.56 0.61
CA ARG A 87 -24.89 3.26 -0.63
C ARG A 87 -26.33 3.01 -1.02
N LYS A 88 -26.74 1.75 -1.08
CA LYS A 88 -28.12 1.34 -1.40
C LYS A 88 -29.15 1.88 -0.40
N LYS A 89 -28.74 2.10 0.86
CA LYS A 89 -29.59 2.67 1.93
C LYS A 89 -29.58 4.20 1.98
N GLY A 90 -28.83 4.88 1.11
CA GLY A 90 -28.71 6.35 1.15
C GLY A 90 -28.05 6.88 2.42
N ARG A 91 -27.10 6.14 3.01
CA ARG A 91 -26.47 6.46 4.31
C ARG A 91 -24.97 6.78 4.19
N LEU A 92 -24.51 7.18 3.02
CA LEU A 92 -23.10 7.46 2.76
C LEU A 92 -22.62 8.81 3.32
N GLU A 93 -23.51 9.80 3.42
CA GLU A 93 -23.18 11.14 3.96
C GLU A 93 -22.69 11.12 5.42
N ARG A 94 -22.76 9.98 6.10
CA ARG A 94 -22.31 9.81 7.49
C ARG A 94 -20.82 9.50 7.62
N TYR A 95 -20.12 9.30 6.50
CA TYR A 95 -18.72 8.90 6.51
C TYR A 95 -17.79 10.11 6.54
N VAL A 96 -16.83 10.06 7.46
CA VAL A 96 -15.71 10.98 7.58
C VAL A 96 -14.50 10.38 6.88
N VAL A 97 -13.76 11.21 6.14
CA VAL A 97 -12.46 10.83 5.56
C VAL A 97 -11.32 11.30 6.45
N THR A 98 -10.26 10.48 6.54
CA THR A 98 -8.99 10.88 7.15
C THR A 98 -7.83 10.16 6.47
N ASN A 99 -6.64 10.73 6.50
CA ASN A 99 -5.40 10.05 6.11
C ASN A 99 -4.51 9.74 7.33
N LYS A 100 -5.07 9.78 8.54
CA LYS A 100 -4.34 9.43 9.76
C LYS A 100 -3.95 7.96 9.78
N LEU A 101 -2.74 7.71 10.28
CA LEU A 101 -2.07 6.41 10.22
C LEU A 101 -1.74 5.87 11.59
N ASP A 102 -1.96 6.68 12.62
CA ASP A 102 -1.88 6.28 14.04
C ASP A 102 -2.98 5.28 14.43
N GLY A 103 -4.01 5.12 13.59
CA GLY A 103 -5.16 4.27 13.84
C GLY A 103 -6.09 4.81 14.94
N ILE A 104 -5.97 6.10 15.28
CA ILE A 104 -6.76 6.75 16.33
C ILE A 104 -7.82 7.63 15.68
N PHE A 105 -9.09 7.28 15.91
CA PHE A 105 -10.23 7.94 15.30
C PHE A 105 -11.02 8.74 16.33
N LYS A 106 -11.37 9.98 15.98
CA LYS A 106 -12.29 10.81 16.77
C LYS A 106 -13.70 10.28 16.62
N ILE A 107 -14.35 9.92 17.73
CA ILE A 107 -15.73 9.43 17.78
C ILE A 107 -16.57 10.33 18.68
N SER A 108 -17.88 10.34 18.47
CA SER A 108 -18.77 11.18 19.27
C SER A 108 -20.13 10.56 19.53
N ARG A 109 -20.82 11.08 20.54
CA ARG A 109 -22.26 10.91 20.76
C ARG A 109 -22.87 12.31 20.72
N GLY A 110 -23.82 12.51 19.79
CA GLY A 110 -24.56 13.76 19.67
C GLY A 110 -25.37 14.07 20.92
N SER A 111 -25.72 15.35 21.10
CA SER A 111 -26.58 15.77 22.20
C SER A 111 -27.99 15.23 22.04
N THR A 112 -28.61 14.90 23.17
CA THR A 112 -30.05 14.62 23.29
C THR A 112 -30.62 15.58 24.33
N GLU A 113 -31.95 15.69 24.45
CA GLU A 113 -32.59 16.60 25.43
C GLU A 113 -32.04 16.47 26.86
N ASN A 114 -31.44 15.32 27.22
CA ASN A 114 -30.91 15.02 28.55
C ASN A 114 -29.39 14.76 28.61
N ARG A 115 -28.63 14.95 27.52
CA ARG A 115 -27.17 14.71 27.50
C ARG A 115 -26.43 15.67 26.58
N GLU A 116 -25.37 16.29 27.11
CA GLU A 116 -24.41 17.06 26.32
C GLU A 116 -23.65 16.19 25.31
N THR A 117 -23.15 16.82 24.25
CA THR A 117 -22.28 16.18 23.26
C THR A 117 -21.03 15.65 23.95
N GLN A 118 -20.67 14.40 23.68
CA GLN A 118 -19.44 13.80 24.17
C GLN A 118 -18.57 13.37 22.99
N GLU A 119 -17.28 13.66 23.08
CA GLU A 119 -16.28 13.22 22.14
C GLU A 119 -15.27 12.30 22.83
N GLY A 120 -14.66 11.41 22.05
CA GLY A 120 -13.58 10.55 22.50
C GLY A 120 -12.71 10.12 21.34
N GLU A 121 -11.62 9.43 21.67
CA GLU A 121 -10.73 8.83 20.69
C GLU A 121 -10.74 7.31 20.88
N SER A 122 -10.71 6.57 19.77
CA SER A 122 -10.76 5.11 19.79
C SER A 122 -9.90 4.50 18.69
N LYS A 123 -9.27 3.36 19.02
CA LYS A 123 -8.59 2.50 18.05
C LYS A 123 -9.59 1.57 17.37
N LEU A 124 -10.40 2.14 16.48
CA LEU A 124 -11.41 1.38 15.74
C LEU A 124 -10.75 0.24 14.96
N GLN A 125 -11.48 -0.87 14.79
CA GLN A 125 -11.01 -2.00 14.00
C GLN A 125 -11.32 -1.83 12.50
N ILE A 126 -10.48 -2.43 11.65
CA ILE A 126 -10.71 -2.46 10.21
C ILE A 126 -11.98 -3.27 9.85
N CYS A 127 -12.67 -2.84 8.80
CA CYS A 127 -13.78 -3.58 8.22
C CYS A 127 -13.31 -4.88 7.56
N GLN A 128 -13.80 -6.03 8.05
CA GLN A 128 -13.51 -7.35 7.46
C GLN A 128 -13.92 -7.45 5.98
N PHE A 129 -14.98 -6.76 5.57
CA PHE A 129 -15.39 -6.74 4.17
C PHE A 129 -14.40 -6.01 3.27
N CYS A 130 -13.65 -5.03 3.80
CA CYS A 130 -12.56 -4.41 3.05
C CYS A 130 -11.40 -5.40 2.89
N LEU A 131 -11.03 -6.13 3.95
CA LEU A 131 -10.01 -7.18 3.87
C LEU A 131 -10.39 -8.28 2.87
N ASP A 132 -11.66 -8.69 2.83
CA ASP A 132 -12.19 -9.62 1.83
C ASP A 132 -12.12 -9.03 0.41
N ALA A 133 -12.49 -7.76 0.24
CA ALA A 133 -12.58 -7.11 -1.08
C ALA A 133 -11.24 -7.01 -1.80
N ILE A 134 -10.16 -6.78 -1.05
CA ILE A 134 -8.78 -6.69 -1.58
C ILE A 134 -7.96 -7.97 -1.36
N ASN A 135 -8.58 -8.99 -0.75
CA ASN A 135 -7.92 -10.23 -0.32
C ASN A 135 -6.58 -9.99 0.41
N TYR A 136 -6.55 -9.02 1.32
CA TYR A 136 -5.32 -8.62 2.02
C TYR A 136 -4.73 -9.83 2.77
N GLN A 137 -3.47 -10.18 2.48
CA GLN A 137 -2.79 -11.35 3.06
C GLN A 137 -3.62 -12.65 3.01
N GLY A 138 -4.39 -12.85 1.94
CA GLY A 138 -5.22 -14.05 1.79
C GLY A 138 -6.43 -14.11 2.72
N PHE A 139 -6.87 -12.98 3.28
CA PHE A 139 -7.97 -12.93 4.25
C PHE A 139 -9.26 -13.63 3.77
N LYS A 140 -9.54 -13.61 2.47
CA LYS A 140 -10.71 -14.25 1.87
C LYS A 140 -10.70 -15.78 2.09
N ASN A 141 -9.51 -16.38 2.17
CA ASN A 141 -9.32 -17.81 2.40
C ASN A 141 -9.35 -18.21 3.88
N ILE A 142 -9.37 -17.24 4.81
CA ILE A 142 -9.48 -17.53 6.24
C ILE A 142 -10.93 -17.89 6.59
N PRO A 143 -11.20 -19.04 7.24
CA PRO A 143 -12.54 -19.41 7.67
C PRO A 143 -13.16 -18.38 8.61
N ARG A 144 -14.49 -18.19 8.51
CA ARG A 144 -15.23 -17.32 9.44
C ARG A 144 -15.08 -17.81 10.88
N GLY A 145 -15.06 -16.87 11.83
CA GLY A 145 -14.99 -17.16 13.25
C GLY A 145 -13.71 -16.60 13.92
N PRO A 146 -13.19 -17.26 14.96
CA PRO A 146 -12.11 -16.72 15.80
C PRO A 146 -10.83 -16.36 15.05
N LYS A 147 -10.45 -17.12 14.00
CA LYS A 147 -9.25 -16.84 13.21
C LYS A 147 -9.31 -15.47 12.53
N ARG A 148 -10.45 -15.11 11.92
CA ARG A 148 -10.65 -13.77 11.35
C ARG A 148 -10.66 -12.67 12.42
N GLN A 149 -11.24 -12.95 13.59
CA GLN A 149 -11.23 -11.98 14.70
C GLN A 149 -9.81 -11.70 15.18
N SER A 150 -8.98 -12.74 15.31
CA SER A 150 -7.57 -12.60 15.67
C SER A 150 -6.81 -11.79 14.62
N PHE A 151 -7.01 -12.07 13.33
CA PHE A 151 -6.37 -11.32 12.24
C PHE A 151 -6.72 -9.82 12.30
N VAL A 152 -8.00 -9.49 12.51
CA VAL A 152 -8.46 -8.10 12.62
C VAL A 152 -7.89 -7.42 13.86
N ALA A 153 -7.77 -8.14 14.97
CA ALA A 153 -7.21 -7.61 16.21
C ALA A 153 -5.71 -7.29 16.10
N THR A 154 -4.98 -8.02 15.26
CA THR A 154 -3.54 -7.80 15.00
C THR A 154 -3.28 -7.02 13.71
N PHE A 155 -4.32 -6.48 13.06
CA PHE A 155 -4.14 -5.71 11.83
C PHE A 155 -3.33 -4.45 12.10
N ASN A 156 -2.25 -4.27 11.35
CA ASN A 156 -1.39 -3.11 11.42
C ASN A 156 -1.65 -2.18 10.21
N LEU A 157 -1.99 -0.94 10.50
CA LEU A 157 -2.30 0.05 9.48
C LEU A 157 -1.05 0.45 8.68
N SER A 158 0.11 0.58 9.33
CA SER A 158 1.39 0.88 8.67
C SER A 158 1.75 -0.19 7.64
N ASP A 159 1.70 -1.48 8.01
CA ASP A 159 2.00 -2.60 7.10
C ASP A 159 1.08 -2.58 5.87
N PHE A 160 -0.19 -2.21 6.08
CA PHE A 160 -1.15 -2.05 5.00
C PHE A 160 -0.74 -0.90 4.06
N PHE A 161 -0.38 0.27 4.58
CA PHE A 161 0.07 1.39 3.75
C PHE A 161 1.40 1.08 3.03
N ASP A 162 2.31 0.34 3.66
CA ASP A 162 3.57 -0.10 3.04
C ASP A 162 3.27 -1.00 1.84
N THR A 163 2.41 -2.00 2.04
CA THR A 163 1.98 -2.97 1.02
C THR A 163 1.43 -2.28 -0.22
N TYR A 164 0.61 -1.24 -0.05
CA TYR A 164 -0.08 -0.57 -1.15
C TYR A 164 0.55 0.77 -1.56
N SER A 165 1.75 1.09 -1.06
CA SER A 165 2.38 2.39 -1.28
C SER A 165 2.62 2.76 -2.74
N SER A 166 2.88 1.76 -3.58
CA SER A 166 3.00 1.90 -5.03
C SER A 166 1.68 2.31 -5.69
N PHE A 167 0.53 2.14 -5.04
CA PHE A 167 -0.77 2.51 -5.62
C PHE A 167 -1.14 3.97 -5.30
N PHE A 168 -0.37 4.64 -4.45
CA PHE A 168 -0.68 5.99 -3.99
C PHE A 168 -0.07 7.03 -4.93
N LYS A 169 -0.92 7.93 -5.44
CA LYS A 169 -0.47 9.08 -6.23
C LYS A 169 0.28 10.11 -5.38
N PHE A 170 -0.17 10.28 -4.13
CA PHE A 170 0.49 11.12 -3.14
C PHE A 170 0.79 10.30 -1.89
N MET A 171 2.04 10.39 -1.41
CA MET A 171 2.44 9.77 -0.16
C MET A 171 1.80 10.50 1.03
N PRO A 172 1.23 9.78 2.01
CA PRO A 172 0.73 10.42 3.23
C PRO A 172 1.85 11.18 3.96
N SER A 173 1.67 12.49 4.14
CA SER A 173 2.58 13.31 4.92
C SER A 173 2.43 13.03 6.42
N GLY A 174 3.52 12.65 7.09
CA GLY A 174 3.55 12.31 8.52
C GLY A 174 4.19 10.96 8.84
N ILE A 175 4.32 10.04 7.87
CA ILE A 175 5.08 8.79 8.05
C ILE A 175 6.58 9.03 7.85
N ALA A 176 6.93 9.85 6.84
CA ALA A 176 8.31 10.21 6.57
C ALA A 176 8.98 10.93 7.76
N ASP A 177 8.19 11.68 8.56
CA ASP A 177 8.67 12.42 9.73
C ASP A 177 8.99 11.50 10.93
N ASN A 178 8.41 10.29 10.99
CA ASN A 178 8.71 9.29 12.02
C ASN A 178 9.97 8.46 11.72
N GLN A 179 10.66 8.71 10.59
CA GLN A 179 11.93 8.05 10.26
C GLN A 179 13.15 8.66 11.00
N LYS A 180 12.94 9.47 12.05
CA LYS A 180 14.01 9.88 12.98
C LYS A 180 14.40 8.74 13.93
N GLU A 181 14.68 7.57 13.38
CA GLU A 181 15.47 6.57 14.09
C GLU A 181 16.94 6.85 13.78
N SER A 182 17.73 7.01 14.84
CA SER A 182 19.12 7.46 14.75
C SER A 182 19.98 6.41 14.06
N TYR A 183 20.19 6.55 12.76
CA TYR A 183 21.33 5.95 12.09
C TYR A 183 22.62 6.50 12.70
N SER A 184 23.73 5.77 12.54
CA SER A 184 25.04 6.31 12.84
C SER A 184 25.37 7.48 11.90
N ASP A 185 26.17 8.43 12.37
CA ASP A 185 26.53 9.63 11.59
C ASP A 185 27.23 9.30 10.25
N ASP A 186 27.88 8.13 10.17
CA ASP A 186 28.61 7.63 9.01
C ASP A 186 27.74 6.77 8.05
N TRP A 187 26.45 6.60 8.31
CA TRP A 187 25.59 5.67 7.56
C TRP A 187 25.61 5.90 6.04
N LYS A 188 25.67 7.16 5.60
CA LYS A 188 25.74 7.48 4.16
C LYS A 188 26.99 6.91 3.51
N GLN A 189 28.13 6.95 4.21
CA GLN A 189 29.40 6.39 3.74
C GLN A 189 29.32 4.86 3.75
N VAL A 190 28.91 4.27 4.87
CA VAL A 190 28.77 2.81 5.03
C VAL A 190 27.85 2.22 3.95
N SER A 191 26.66 2.80 3.76
CA SER A 191 25.71 2.36 2.74
C SER A 191 26.31 2.42 1.33
N ASN A 192 27.02 3.50 0.98
CA ASN A 192 27.65 3.64 -0.32
C ASN A 192 28.76 2.61 -0.54
N SER A 193 29.64 2.40 0.45
CA SER A 193 30.69 1.38 0.37
C SER A 193 30.13 -0.03 0.19
N VAL A 194 29.02 -0.37 0.87
CA VAL A 194 28.34 -1.65 0.66
C VAL A 194 27.78 -1.76 -0.76
N LYS A 195 27.10 -0.73 -1.26
CA LYS A 195 26.54 -0.76 -2.63
C LYS A 195 27.64 -0.88 -3.69
N GLU A 196 28.76 -0.20 -3.51
CA GLU A 196 29.94 -0.28 -4.40
C GLU A 196 30.60 -1.66 -4.35
N LYS A 197 30.76 -2.25 -3.16
CA LYS A 197 31.31 -3.60 -2.95
C LYS A 197 30.56 -4.66 -3.75
N TYR A 198 29.24 -4.53 -3.86
CA TYR A 198 28.38 -5.44 -4.63
C TYR A 198 28.03 -4.89 -6.02
N GLN A 199 28.79 -3.90 -6.51
CA GLN A 199 28.69 -3.35 -7.88
C GLN A 199 27.27 -2.88 -8.27
N PHE A 200 26.52 -2.36 -7.30
CA PHE A 200 25.12 -1.96 -7.45
C PHE A 200 24.15 -3.08 -7.86
N ILE A 201 24.49 -4.34 -7.62
CA ILE A 201 23.64 -5.51 -7.89
C ILE A 201 22.82 -5.87 -6.66
N CYS A 202 21.51 -6.01 -6.83
CA CYS A 202 20.60 -6.49 -5.79
C CYS A 202 20.94 -7.92 -5.40
N GLN A 203 21.26 -8.16 -4.12
CA GLN A 203 21.65 -9.49 -3.64
C GLN A 203 20.50 -10.48 -3.48
N GLN A 204 19.25 -10.07 -3.71
CA GLN A 204 18.08 -10.96 -3.66
C GLN A 204 17.58 -11.39 -5.03
N CYS A 205 17.49 -10.47 -6.01
CA CYS A 205 16.95 -10.79 -7.34
C CYS A 205 17.97 -10.65 -8.47
N GLY A 206 19.21 -10.25 -8.17
CA GLY A 206 20.29 -10.15 -9.16
C GLY A 206 20.22 -8.94 -10.08
N VAL A 207 19.20 -8.08 -9.98
CA VAL A 207 19.08 -6.91 -10.86
C VAL A 207 20.24 -5.94 -10.66
N ASP A 208 20.92 -5.63 -11.75
CA ASP A 208 21.94 -4.58 -11.84
C ASP A 208 21.24 -3.21 -11.92
N LEU A 209 21.58 -2.33 -10.96
CA LEU A 209 21.04 -0.98 -10.85
C LEU A 209 22.09 0.11 -11.11
N ASN A 210 23.18 -0.17 -11.83
CA ASN A 210 24.20 0.82 -12.17
C ASN A 210 23.64 2.02 -12.94
N SER A 211 22.64 1.79 -13.81
CA SER A 211 21.92 2.86 -14.52
C SER A 211 20.93 3.63 -13.62
N ASN A 212 20.56 3.07 -12.46
CA ASN A 212 19.55 3.59 -11.55
C ASN A 212 19.93 3.40 -10.07
N LYS A 213 21.14 3.84 -9.69
CA LYS A 213 21.74 3.58 -8.36
C LYS A 213 20.87 4.01 -7.17
N ARG A 214 19.98 4.98 -7.36
CA ARG A 214 19.02 5.45 -6.34
C ARG A 214 18.02 4.36 -5.90
N LEU A 215 17.80 3.35 -6.73
CA LEU A 215 16.86 2.26 -6.49
C LEU A 215 17.48 1.12 -5.67
N LEU A 216 18.78 1.19 -5.35
CA LEU A 216 19.46 0.24 -4.49
C LEU A 216 19.65 0.82 -3.08
N GLN A 217 19.26 0.04 -2.09
CA GLN A 217 19.26 0.41 -0.68
C GLN A 217 20.04 -0.64 0.13
N THR A 218 20.64 -0.21 1.24
CA THR A 218 21.31 -1.13 2.15
C THR A 218 20.33 -1.59 3.21
N HIS A 219 20.21 -2.90 3.40
CA HIS A 219 19.33 -3.56 4.35
C HIS A 219 20.15 -4.12 5.52
N HIS A 220 19.74 -3.79 6.75
CA HIS A 220 20.21 -4.43 7.98
C HIS A 220 19.42 -5.72 8.22
N LYS A 221 20.08 -6.88 8.07
CA LYS A 221 19.45 -8.21 8.13
C LYS A 221 18.81 -8.51 9.49
N ASN A 222 19.42 -8.05 10.58
CA ASN A 222 18.91 -8.22 11.93
C ASN A 222 17.94 -7.12 12.39
N GLY A 223 17.68 -6.11 11.53
CA GLY A 223 16.85 -4.95 11.87
C GLY A 223 17.50 -3.91 12.80
N VAL A 224 18.71 -4.16 13.30
CA VAL A 224 19.45 -3.26 14.19
C VAL A 224 20.21 -2.23 13.37
N LYS A 225 19.66 -1.01 13.28
CA LYS A 225 20.19 0.09 12.44
C LYS A 225 21.60 0.58 12.81
N THR A 226 22.07 0.28 14.02
CA THR A 226 23.41 0.63 14.51
C THR A 226 24.45 -0.46 14.24
N ASP A 227 24.03 -1.67 13.88
CA ASP A 227 24.92 -2.78 13.55
C ASP A 227 25.36 -2.70 12.10
N ASN A 228 26.43 -1.95 11.86
CA ASN A 228 27.02 -1.75 10.54
C ASN A 228 28.04 -2.83 10.15
N THR A 229 28.00 -4.02 10.76
CA THR A 229 28.91 -5.11 10.38
C THR A 229 28.64 -5.59 8.96
N ASP A 230 29.71 -5.90 8.23
CA ASP A 230 29.65 -6.40 6.84
C ASP A 230 28.73 -7.61 6.66
N VAL A 231 28.62 -8.47 7.69
CA VAL A 231 27.76 -9.65 7.68
C VAL A 231 26.28 -9.30 7.81
N ASN A 232 25.96 -8.20 8.49
CA ASN A 232 24.61 -7.72 8.74
C ASN A 232 24.07 -6.86 7.60
N LEU A 233 24.94 -6.28 6.77
CA LEU A 233 24.52 -5.40 5.66
C LEU A 233 24.42 -6.17 4.34
N THR A 234 23.37 -5.90 3.57
CA THR A 234 23.25 -6.39 2.19
C THR A 234 22.52 -5.39 1.31
N PRO A 235 22.98 -5.14 0.07
CA PRO A 235 22.28 -4.24 -0.84
C PRO A 235 21.12 -4.95 -1.54
N LEU A 236 19.93 -4.36 -1.45
CA LEU A 236 18.69 -4.82 -2.06
C LEU A 236 18.08 -3.71 -2.92
N CYS A 237 17.46 -4.07 -4.05
CA CYS A 237 16.62 -3.13 -4.78
C CYS A 237 15.43 -2.70 -3.89
N ALA A 238 14.90 -1.50 -4.10
CA ALA A 238 13.82 -0.96 -3.27
C ALA A 238 12.61 -1.91 -3.18
N ASP A 239 12.28 -2.60 -4.28
CA ASP A 239 11.20 -3.60 -4.32
C ASP A 239 11.50 -4.86 -3.48
N CYS A 240 12.72 -5.40 -3.56
CA CYS A 240 13.15 -6.52 -2.71
C CYS A 240 13.22 -6.11 -1.23
N HIS A 241 13.71 -4.89 -0.97
CA HIS A 241 13.89 -4.38 0.38
C HIS A 241 12.56 -4.22 1.12
N ARG A 242 11.51 -3.67 0.46
CA ARG A 242 10.18 -3.52 1.08
C ARG A 242 9.49 -4.85 1.42
N LYS A 243 9.96 -5.95 0.82
CA LYS A 243 9.46 -7.31 1.06
C LYS A 243 10.23 -8.03 2.18
N GLN A 244 11.26 -7.41 2.76
CA GLN A 244 12.00 -7.99 3.88
C GLN A 244 11.25 -7.83 5.20
N PRO A 245 11.39 -8.79 6.14
CA PRO A 245 10.81 -8.66 7.47
C PRO A 245 11.43 -7.47 8.22
N PHE A 246 10.69 -6.90 9.16
CA PHE A 246 11.12 -5.79 10.03
C PHE A 246 11.44 -4.47 9.31
N HIS A 247 10.99 -4.29 8.06
CA HIS A 247 11.06 -3.03 7.32
C HIS A 247 9.67 -2.44 7.11
N THR A 248 9.05 -2.04 8.22
CA THR A 248 7.88 -1.16 8.18
C THR A 248 8.31 0.25 7.76
N HIS A 249 7.48 0.94 7.00
CA HIS A 249 7.66 2.31 6.50
C HIS A 249 8.62 2.48 5.31
N LEU A 250 8.91 1.42 4.55
CA LEU A 250 9.65 1.54 3.30
C LEU A 250 8.70 1.69 2.10
N PHE A 251 8.46 2.93 1.72
CA PHE A 251 7.60 3.24 0.59
C PHE A 251 8.35 3.25 -0.73
N VAL A 252 7.76 2.57 -1.72
CA VAL A 252 8.29 2.51 -3.08
C VAL A 252 7.23 3.02 -4.03
N ALA A 253 7.54 4.12 -4.72
CA ALA A 253 6.63 4.71 -5.69
C ALA A 253 6.42 3.77 -6.89
N HIS A 254 5.23 3.81 -7.50
CA HIS A 254 4.90 2.94 -8.65
C HIS A 254 5.95 2.97 -9.76
N LYS A 255 6.38 4.18 -10.15
CA LYS A 255 7.40 4.40 -11.19
C LYS A 255 8.73 3.70 -10.89
N ASP A 256 9.06 3.56 -9.61
CA ASP A 256 10.31 2.92 -9.17
C ASP A 256 10.19 1.40 -9.27
N THR A 257 9.02 0.84 -8.92
CA THR A 257 8.69 -0.57 -9.18
C THR A 257 8.73 -0.88 -10.68
N LYS A 258 8.12 -0.03 -11.53
CA LYS A 258 8.17 -0.15 -12.99
C LYS A 258 9.60 -0.13 -13.53
N SER A 259 10.42 0.82 -13.07
CA SER A 259 11.84 0.89 -13.45
C SER A 259 12.63 -0.37 -13.07
N ILE A 260 12.36 -0.95 -11.88
CA ILE A 260 13.00 -2.20 -11.47
C ILE A 260 12.55 -3.37 -12.35
N ASN A 261 11.26 -3.47 -12.67
CA ASN A 261 10.72 -4.53 -13.51
C ASN A 261 11.23 -4.45 -14.95
N HIS A 262 11.30 -3.25 -15.52
CA HIS A 262 11.93 -3.00 -16.81
C HIS A 262 13.38 -3.52 -16.84
N LEU A 263 14.19 -3.14 -15.85
CA LEU A 263 15.58 -3.61 -15.75
C LEU A 263 15.69 -5.13 -15.57
N ARG A 264 14.79 -5.74 -14.78
CA ARG A 264 14.73 -7.20 -14.65
C ARG A 264 14.41 -7.87 -15.99
N GLN A 265 13.49 -7.29 -16.77
CA GLN A 265 13.14 -7.80 -18.09
C GLN A 265 14.30 -7.68 -19.07
N GLU A 266 14.94 -6.51 -19.16
CA GLU A 266 16.12 -6.28 -20.02
C GLU A 266 17.28 -7.23 -19.68
N GLN A 267 17.44 -7.57 -18.40
CA GLN A 267 18.51 -8.44 -17.91
C GLN A 267 18.13 -9.93 -17.89
N GLY A 268 16.93 -10.30 -18.34
CA GLY A 268 16.48 -11.69 -18.37
C GLY A 268 16.22 -12.32 -16.98
N LEU A 269 15.93 -11.50 -15.97
CA LEU A 269 15.71 -11.89 -14.57
C LEU A 269 14.24 -12.11 -14.21
N ASN A 270 13.32 -11.97 -15.17
CA ASN A 270 11.88 -12.15 -14.99
C ASN A 270 11.48 -13.63 -15.13
N THR A 271 12.04 -14.50 -14.27
CA THR A 271 11.75 -15.94 -14.29
C THR A 271 10.42 -16.25 -13.59
N LYS A 272 9.69 -17.26 -14.08
CA LYS A 272 8.37 -17.66 -13.58
C LYS A 272 8.23 -19.18 -13.50
N GLU A 273 9.17 -19.84 -12.82
CA GLU A 273 9.17 -21.30 -12.71
C GLU A 273 8.13 -21.78 -11.71
N ASN A 274 7.83 -20.98 -10.70
CA ASN A 274 6.87 -21.29 -9.65
C ASN A 274 6.25 -20.01 -9.05
N TRP A 275 5.22 -20.18 -8.21
CA TRP A 275 4.51 -19.04 -7.59
C TRP A 275 5.40 -18.15 -6.72
N ARG A 276 6.44 -18.70 -6.09
CA ARG A 276 7.37 -17.89 -5.28
C ARG A 276 8.07 -16.84 -6.14
N ASP A 277 8.42 -17.19 -7.38
CA ASP A 277 9.04 -16.23 -8.31
C ASP A 277 8.07 -15.09 -8.63
N ILE A 278 6.80 -15.40 -8.82
CA ILE A 278 5.74 -14.41 -9.04
C ILE A 278 5.63 -13.45 -7.85
N TYR A 279 5.60 -13.95 -6.61
CA TYR A 279 5.57 -13.07 -5.42
C TYR A 279 6.85 -12.24 -5.26
N LEU A 280 8.01 -12.78 -5.64
CA LEU A 280 9.28 -12.04 -5.57
C LEU A 280 9.31 -10.86 -6.54
N LEU A 281 8.75 -11.03 -7.73
CA LEU A 281 8.75 -10.04 -8.79
C LEU A 281 7.60 -9.04 -8.65
N ALA A 282 6.40 -9.51 -8.32
CA ALA A 282 5.19 -8.69 -8.34
C ALA A 282 5.16 -7.63 -7.24
N ASP A 283 4.44 -6.55 -7.50
CA ASP A 283 4.13 -5.56 -6.49
C ASP A 283 3.30 -6.17 -5.34
N PRO A 284 3.65 -5.94 -4.05
CA PRO A 284 2.88 -6.44 -2.90
C PRO A 284 1.39 -6.09 -2.94
N GLY A 285 1.01 -4.95 -3.54
CA GLY A 285 -0.38 -4.59 -3.73
C GLY A 285 -1.15 -5.60 -4.59
N MET A 286 -0.47 -6.36 -5.44
CA MET A 286 -1.08 -7.42 -6.27
C MET A 286 -1.14 -8.80 -5.59
N PHE A 287 -0.57 -8.96 -4.39
CA PHE A 287 -0.54 -10.26 -3.71
C PHE A 287 -1.93 -10.83 -3.44
N GLY A 288 -2.93 -9.97 -3.20
CA GLY A 288 -4.32 -10.41 -3.07
C GLY A 288 -4.85 -11.11 -4.33
N VAL A 289 -4.49 -10.61 -5.52
CA VAL A 289 -4.84 -11.20 -6.81
C VAL A 289 -4.04 -12.49 -7.04
N ILE A 290 -2.73 -12.46 -6.82
CA ILE A 290 -1.84 -13.62 -7.00
C ILE A 290 -2.29 -14.78 -6.12
N ASN A 291 -2.63 -14.52 -4.85
CA ASN A 291 -3.14 -15.54 -3.93
C ASN A 291 -4.45 -16.18 -4.41
N MET A 292 -5.34 -15.40 -5.03
CA MET A 292 -6.54 -15.95 -5.67
C MET A 292 -6.21 -16.80 -6.90
N LEU A 293 -5.28 -16.37 -7.75
CA LEU A 293 -4.84 -17.12 -8.93
C LEU A 293 -4.24 -18.48 -8.53
N GLU A 294 -3.34 -18.46 -7.53
CA GLU A 294 -2.66 -19.64 -6.99
C GLU A 294 -3.64 -20.65 -6.39
N SER A 295 -4.49 -20.21 -5.47
CA SER A 295 -5.49 -21.08 -4.81
C SER A 295 -6.49 -21.72 -5.80
N HIS A 296 -6.77 -21.06 -6.92
CA HIS A 296 -7.63 -21.57 -7.97
C HIS A 296 -6.90 -22.29 -9.11
N HIS A 297 -5.58 -22.53 -8.95
CA HIS A 297 -4.74 -23.28 -9.89
C HIS A 297 -4.78 -22.70 -11.32
N LEU A 298 -4.79 -21.37 -11.42
CA LEU A 298 -4.77 -20.68 -12.71
C LEU A 298 -3.33 -20.53 -13.25
N PRO A 299 -3.14 -20.29 -14.56
CA PRO A 299 -1.80 -20.08 -15.12
C PRO A 299 -1.06 -18.91 -14.45
N MET A 300 0.25 -19.07 -14.24
CA MET A 300 1.10 -17.99 -13.72
C MET A 300 1.17 -16.80 -14.70
N PRO A 301 1.10 -15.56 -14.21
CA PRO A 301 1.23 -14.37 -15.05
C PRO A 301 2.69 -14.05 -15.37
N ASP A 302 2.90 -13.28 -16.44
CA ASP A 302 4.08 -12.44 -16.60
C ASP A 302 3.93 -11.20 -15.70
N VAL A 303 5.00 -10.83 -15.01
CA VAL A 303 5.00 -9.67 -14.10
C VAL A 303 5.65 -8.47 -14.80
N GLY A 304 4.99 -7.31 -14.74
CA GLY A 304 5.53 -6.06 -15.28
C GLY A 304 5.70 -6.08 -16.81
N LEU A 305 4.73 -6.66 -17.52
CA LEU A 305 4.81 -6.81 -18.98
C LEU A 305 4.59 -5.46 -19.67
N GLU A 306 5.59 -5.03 -20.45
CA GLU A 306 5.45 -3.92 -21.39
C GLU A 306 4.61 -4.32 -22.61
N VAL A 307 3.51 -3.62 -22.82
CA VAL A 307 2.61 -3.79 -23.95
C VAL A 307 3.00 -2.79 -25.03
N THR A 308 3.23 -3.30 -26.24
CA THR A 308 3.57 -2.49 -27.41
C THR A 308 2.41 -2.31 -28.39
N ASN A 309 2.44 -1.22 -29.16
CA ASN A 309 1.59 -1.03 -30.33
C ASN A 309 2.20 -1.69 -31.59
N GLU A 310 1.54 -1.52 -32.74
CA GLU A 310 2.01 -2.06 -34.03
C GLU A 310 3.36 -1.46 -34.47
N GLN A 311 3.70 -0.27 -33.96
CA GLN A 311 4.96 0.42 -34.20
C GLN A 311 6.07 -0.03 -33.23
N HIS A 312 5.82 -1.04 -32.39
CA HIS A 312 6.72 -1.52 -31.34
C HIS A 312 7.04 -0.50 -30.23
N GLU A 313 6.21 0.53 -30.09
CA GLU A 313 6.33 1.51 -29.01
C GLU A 313 5.61 0.98 -27.77
N VAL A 314 6.26 1.09 -26.60
CA VAL A 314 5.65 0.74 -25.32
C VAL A 314 4.53 1.74 -25.01
N VAL A 315 3.29 1.26 -24.97
CA VAL A 315 2.10 2.08 -24.70
C VAL A 315 1.56 1.88 -23.29
N SER A 316 1.92 0.78 -22.63
CA SER A 316 1.44 0.43 -21.30
C SER A 316 2.35 -0.58 -20.63
N GLU A 317 2.28 -0.67 -19.30
CA GLU A 317 2.88 -1.75 -18.52
C GLU A 317 1.78 -2.39 -17.66
N LEU A 318 1.66 -3.71 -17.74
CA LEU A 318 0.69 -4.51 -16.99
C LEU A 318 1.39 -5.20 -15.82
N GLU A 319 0.86 -5.05 -14.60
CA GLU A 319 1.44 -5.66 -13.40
C GLU A 319 1.45 -7.18 -13.47
N LEU A 320 0.34 -7.75 -13.96
CA LEU A 320 0.16 -9.18 -14.19
C LEU A 320 -0.42 -9.35 -15.59
N ALA A 321 0.16 -10.21 -16.41
CA ALA A 321 -0.26 -10.38 -17.79
C ALA A 321 -0.23 -11.85 -18.26
N TRP A 322 -1.11 -12.17 -19.19
CA TRP A 322 -1.13 -13.44 -19.90
C TRP A 322 -1.15 -13.16 -21.41
N PRO A 323 0.04 -13.01 -22.04
CA PRO A 323 0.16 -12.55 -23.43
C PRO A 323 -0.65 -13.37 -24.43
N LEU A 324 -0.62 -14.70 -24.30
CA LEU A 324 -1.35 -15.61 -25.20
C LEU A 324 -2.86 -15.39 -25.17
N LYS A 325 -3.42 -14.93 -24.05
CA LYS A 325 -4.84 -14.64 -23.87
C LYS A 325 -5.17 -13.15 -24.06
N LYS A 326 -4.15 -12.28 -24.20
CA LYS A 326 -4.27 -10.81 -24.13
C LYS A 326 -5.10 -10.34 -22.93
N VAL A 327 -4.86 -10.93 -21.76
CA VAL A 327 -5.50 -10.55 -20.49
C VAL A 327 -4.47 -9.95 -19.57
N GLY A 328 -4.82 -8.88 -18.86
CA GLY A 328 -3.91 -8.24 -17.91
C GLY A 328 -4.59 -7.61 -16.71
N VAL A 329 -3.78 -7.28 -15.71
CA VAL A 329 -4.16 -6.49 -14.53
C VAL A 329 -3.27 -5.25 -14.46
N ALA A 330 -3.86 -4.08 -14.29
CA ALA A 330 -3.15 -2.81 -14.13
C ALA A 330 -3.54 -2.11 -12.83
N VAL A 331 -2.61 -1.35 -12.24
CA VAL A 331 -2.88 -0.48 -11.09
C VAL A 331 -3.67 0.74 -11.53
N ASP A 332 -3.14 1.48 -12.50
CA ASP A 332 -3.68 2.75 -12.94
C ASP A 332 -4.59 2.60 -14.17
N LYS A 333 -5.57 3.49 -14.22
CA LYS A 333 -6.60 3.49 -15.27
C LYS A 333 -6.03 3.83 -16.64
N ASP A 334 -5.03 4.69 -16.70
CA ASP A 334 -4.43 5.14 -17.96
C ASP A 334 -3.70 3.98 -18.65
N SER A 335 -2.94 3.20 -17.89
CA SER A 335 -2.33 1.95 -18.35
C SER A 335 -3.40 0.97 -18.83
N ALA A 336 -4.49 0.78 -18.07
CA ALA A 336 -5.57 -0.11 -18.48
C ALA A 336 -6.23 0.32 -19.81
N VAL A 337 -6.46 1.63 -19.99
CA VAL A 337 -7.03 2.20 -21.21
C VAL A 337 -6.07 2.04 -22.39
N ALA A 338 -4.78 2.35 -22.19
CA ALA A 338 -3.77 2.25 -23.24
C ALA A 338 -3.61 0.81 -23.76
N ALA A 339 -3.46 -0.16 -22.87
CA ALA A 339 -3.40 -1.58 -23.26
C ALA A 339 -4.72 -2.06 -23.91
N SER A 340 -5.88 -1.56 -23.45
CA SER A 340 -7.16 -1.92 -24.07
C SER A 340 -7.30 -1.42 -25.51
N LYS A 341 -6.72 -0.26 -25.85
CA LYS A 341 -6.70 0.28 -27.23
C LYS A 341 -5.95 -0.62 -28.21
N VAL A 342 -4.98 -1.40 -27.73
CA VAL A 342 -4.21 -2.37 -28.54
C VAL A 342 -4.69 -3.81 -28.34
N GLY A 343 -5.95 -3.97 -27.93
CA GLY A 343 -6.66 -5.25 -27.94
C GLY A 343 -6.50 -6.10 -26.68
N TRP A 344 -6.00 -5.55 -25.58
CA TRP A 344 -5.97 -6.26 -24.30
C TRP A 344 -7.29 -6.17 -23.55
N LYS A 345 -7.66 -7.25 -22.86
CA LYS A 345 -8.68 -7.20 -21.82
C LYS A 345 -8.02 -6.95 -20.48
N VAL A 346 -8.11 -5.72 -19.99
CA VAL A 346 -7.49 -5.31 -18.73
C VAL A 346 -8.50 -5.24 -17.59
N PHE A 347 -8.08 -5.73 -16.42
CA PHE A 347 -8.78 -5.60 -15.15
C PHE A 347 -8.01 -4.64 -14.25
N SER A 348 -8.69 -3.85 -13.43
CA SER A 348 -8.03 -3.25 -12.26
C SER A 348 -7.90 -4.30 -11.15
N MET A 349 -7.07 -4.07 -10.14
CA MET A 349 -7.00 -4.95 -8.95
C MET A 349 -8.40 -5.22 -8.38
N ARG A 350 -9.22 -4.16 -8.23
CA ARG A 350 -10.60 -4.27 -7.75
C ARG A 350 -11.41 -5.24 -8.61
N HIS A 351 -11.38 -5.10 -9.94
CA HIS A 351 -12.16 -5.95 -10.83
C HIS A 351 -11.62 -7.37 -10.91
N ALA A 352 -10.30 -7.56 -10.86
CA ALA A 352 -9.68 -8.88 -10.79
C ALA A 352 -10.19 -9.67 -9.58
N LEU A 353 -10.41 -9.02 -8.43
CA LEU A 353 -10.88 -9.65 -7.20
C LEU A 353 -12.41 -9.79 -7.11
N SER A 354 -13.14 -8.73 -7.43
CA SER A 354 -14.61 -8.70 -7.35
C SER A 354 -15.32 -9.47 -8.47
N GLN A 355 -14.67 -9.59 -9.64
CA GLN A 355 -15.17 -10.31 -10.80
C GLN A 355 -14.26 -11.51 -11.13
N PHE A 356 -13.70 -12.15 -10.10
CA PHE A 356 -12.70 -13.20 -10.26
C PHE A 356 -13.18 -14.37 -11.15
N ASP A 357 -14.46 -14.73 -11.13
CA ASP A 357 -15.01 -15.77 -12.01
C ASP A 357 -14.88 -15.42 -13.50
N ILE A 358 -15.00 -14.13 -13.84
CA ILE A 358 -14.84 -13.63 -15.22
C ILE A 358 -13.36 -13.71 -15.61
N LEU A 359 -12.45 -13.30 -14.72
CA LEU A 359 -11.00 -13.41 -14.93
C LEU A 359 -10.62 -14.88 -15.11
N SER A 360 -10.98 -15.74 -14.16
CA SER A 360 -10.69 -17.18 -14.16
C SER A 360 -11.13 -17.87 -15.46
N ARG A 361 -12.34 -17.57 -15.96
CA ARG A 361 -12.85 -18.13 -17.22
C ARG A 361 -12.04 -17.71 -18.45
N LYS A 362 -11.41 -16.52 -18.43
CA LYS A 362 -10.57 -16.05 -19.53
C LYS A 362 -9.16 -16.63 -19.50
N LEU A 363 -8.70 -17.07 -18.34
CA LEU A 363 -7.36 -17.62 -18.13
C LEU A 363 -7.30 -19.13 -18.35
N ARG A 364 -8.40 -19.84 -18.06
CA ARG A 364 -8.63 -21.20 -18.57
C ARG A 364 -8.69 -21.16 -20.11
#